data_AF-A0A820LQQ3-F1
#
_entry.id   AF-A0A820LQQ3-F1
#
_cell.length_a   1.000
_cell.length_b   1.000
_cell.length_c   1.000
_cell.angle_alpha   90.00
_cell.angle_beta   90.00
_cell.angle_gamma   90.00
#
_symmetry.space_group_name_H-M   'P 1'
#
loop_
_entity.id
_entity.type
_entity.pdbx_description
1 polymer ?
#
loop_
_entity_poly.entity_id
_entity_poly.type
_entity_poly.pdbx_seq_one_letter_code
_entity_poly.pdbx_strand_id
1 'polypeptide(L)'
;KHLPGVETINFSTRSTLEQLKELLPNGPDVGIEAVGCHYAKSTSHKTQMLIGLETDPSDILNEMIMAVRKGGMISVIGIYVGTTNGFNIGAFMEKGMRMAAGQTPCQRYWPTLLPLIEKGELDPSFVITHTVPLDKAPDMYKMFNDKMDNCVKVVLKP
;
A
#
# COMPACT_ATOMS: atom_id res chain seq x y z
N LYS A 1 14.39 9.39 1.82
CA LYS A 1 14.92 9.05 3.17
C LYS A 1 15.11 7.54 3.21
N HIS A 2 16.25 7.04 3.66
CA HIS A 2 16.44 5.61 3.94
C HIS A 2 16.05 5.38 5.41
N LEU A 3 15.12 4.47 5.67
CA LEU A 3 14.72 4.09 7.02
C LEU A 3 15.53 2.84 7.42
N PRO A 4 16.22 2.84 8.57
CA PRO A 4 16.98 1.68 9.01
C PRO A 4 16.11 0.42 9.08
N GLY A 5 16.60 -0.69 8.53
CA GLY A 5 15.86 -1.96 8.48
C GLY A 5 14.77 -2.02 7.41
N VAL A 6 14.69 -1.03 6.51
CA VAL A 6 13.76 -1.03 5.37
C VAL A 6 14.53 -1.19 4.07
N GLU A 7 14.29 -2.32 3.40
CA GLU A 7 14.73 -2.55 2.03
C GLU A 7 13.66 -2.09 1.04
N THR A 8 14.09 -1.34 0.03
CA THR A 8 13.18 -0.79 -1.00
C THR A 8 13.43 -1.43 -2.35
N ILE A 9 12.38 -1.91 -2.99
CA ILE A 9 12.42 -2.48 -4.33
C ILE A 9 11.79 -1.50 -5.31
N ASN A 10 12.51 -1.16 -6.39
CA ASN A 10 11.99 -0.26 -7.42
C ASN A 10 11.37 -1.04 -8.59
N PHE A 11 10.05 -1.08 -8.62
CA PHE A 11 9.27 -1.77 -9.65
C PHE A 11 9.39 -1.16 -11.06
N SER A 12 9.94 0.05 -11.22
CA SER A 12 10.12 0.67 -12.54
C SER A 12 11.37 0.21 -13.28
N THR A 13 12.31 -0.41 -12.57
CA THR A 13 13.63 -0.78 -13.11
C THR A 13 13.73 -2.27 -13.43
N ARG A 14 13.17 -3.12 -12.57
CA ARG A 14 13.17 -4.58 -12.68
C ARG A 14 11.86 -5.13 -12.11
N SER A 15 11.58 -6.40 -12.41
CA SER A 15 10.45 -7.13 -11.80
C SER A 15 10.55 -7.11 -10.28
N THR A 16 9.47 -6.72 -9.59
CA THR A 16 9.44 -6.74 -8.12
C THR A 16 9.59 -8.16 -7.59
N LEU A 17 8.97 -9.13 -8.27
CA LEU A 17 8.99 -10.53 -7.86
C LEU A 17 10.39 -11.15 -7.97
N GLU A 18 11.16 -10.78 -8.98
CA GLU A 18 12.55 -11.25 -9.13
C GLU A 18 13.44 -10.66 -8.03
N GLN A 19 13.37 -9.35 -7.84
CA GLN A 19 14.12 -8.67 -6.78
C GLN A 19 13.75 -9.20 -5.39
N LEU A 20 12.47 -9.48 -5.14
CA LEU A 20 12.02 -10.04 -3.87
C LEU A 20 12.49 -11.47 -3.66
N LYS A 21 12.56 -12.30 -4.71
CA LYS A 21 13.11 -13.67 -4.62
C LYS A 21 14.62 -13.66 -4.38
N GLU A 22 15.35 -12.68 -4.91
CA GLU A 22 16.77 -12.50 -4.62
C GLU A 22 17.01 -12.19 -3.14
N LEU A 23 16.16 -11.34 -2.55
CA LEU A 23 16.24 -10.96 -1.13
C LEU A 23 15.68 -12.03 -0.18
N LEU A 24 14.56 -12.63 -0.57
CA LEU A 24 13.77 -13.59 0.21
C LEU A 24 13.38 -14.76 -0.71
N PRO A 25 14.22 -15.80 -0.85
CA PRO A 25 13.98 -16.91 -1.78
C PRO A 25 12.65 -17.63 -1.59
N ASN A 26 12.15 -17.69 -0.35
CA ASN A 26 10.87 -18.30 -0.02
C ASN A 26 9.69 -17.32 -0.06
N GLY A 27 9.95 -16.03 -0.27
CA GLY A 27 8.99 -14.95 -0.12
C GLY A 27 8.75 -14.54 1.34
N PRO A 28 8.15 -13.36 1.59
CA PRO A 28 7.80 -12.91 2.92
C PRO A 28 6.67 -13.75 3.52
N ASP A 29 6.61 -13.80 4.86
CA ASP A 29 5.49 -14.41 5.61
C ASP A 29 4.17 -13.68 5.41
N VAL A 30 4.24 -12.35 5.35
CA VAL A 30 3.10 -11.45 5.31
C VAL A 30 3.33 -10.38 4.24
N GLY A 31 2.30 -10.11 3.44
CA GLY A 31 2.22 -8.95 2.56
C GLY A 31 1.17 -7.96 3.08
N ILE A 32 1.47 -6.66 3.02
CA ILE A 32 0.51 -5.59 3.33
C ILE A 32 0.24 -4.80 2.05
N GLU A 33 -0.99 -4.89 1.54
CA GLU A 33 -1.45 -4.14 0.38
C GLU A 33 -1.92 -2.76 0.89
N ALA A 34 -1.20 -1.71 0.46
CA ALA A 34 -1.40 -0.33 0.91
C ALA A 34 -1.49 0.66 -0.26
N VAL A 35 -1.92 0.21 -1.43
CA VAL A 35 -2.06 1.00 -2.66
C VAL A 35 -3.54 1.16 -3.03
N GLY A 36 -4.27 0.05 -3.18
CA GLY A 36 -5.69 0.04 -3.57
C GLY A 36 -5.95 0.37 -5.04
N CYS A 37 -7.17 0.84 -5.33
CA CYS A 37 -7.73 0.94 -6.68
C CYS A 37 -7.16 2.08 -7.54
N HIS A 38 -6.45 3.03 -6.94
CA HIS A 38 -5.96 4.23 -7.63
C HIS A 38 -4.76 3.97 -8.55
N TYR A 39 -4.22 2.76 -8.57
CA TYR A 39 -3.02 2.43 -9.32
C TYR A 39 -3.14 1.09 -10.05
N ALA A 40 -3.34 1.15 -11.36
CA ALA A 40 -3.17 0.02 -12.25
C ALA A 40 -1.72 -0.02 -12.77
N LYS A 41 -1.05 -1.16 -12.60
CA LYS A 41 0.33 -1.34 -13.06
C LYS A 41 0.36 -1.73 -14.53
N SER A 42 -0.45 -2.69 -14.93
CA SER A 42 -0.51 -3.17 -16.32
C SER A 42 -1.38 -2.29 -17.22
N THR A 43 -1.06 -2.29 -18.52
CA THR A 43 -1.84 -1.59 -19.54
C THR A 43 -3.23 -2.20 -19.70
N SER A 44 -3.41 -3.51 -19.47
CA SER A 44 -4.71 -4.17 -19.56
C SER A 44 -5.69 -3.67 -18.51
N HIS A 45 -5.26 -3.54 -17.26
CA HIS A 45 -6.10 -3.00 -16.19
C HIS A 45 -6.38 -1.51 -16.41
N LYS A 46 -5.37 -0.73 -16.85
CA LYS A 46 -5.59 0.69 -17.25
C LYS A 46 -6.66 0.85 -18.32
N THR A 47 -6.63 0.02 -19.37
CA THR A 47 -7.62 0.07 -20.45
C THR A 47 -9.01 -0.32 -19.95
N GLN A 48 -9.12 -1.41 -19.17
CA GLN A 48 -10.41 -1.86 -18.62
C GLN A 48 -11.05 -0.80 -17.71
N MET A 49 -10.25 -0.16 -16.86
CA MET A 49 -10.72 0.95 -16.03
C MET A 49 -11.18 2.15 -16.87
N LEU A 50 -10.42 2.51 -17.92
CA LEU A 50 -10.76 3.64 -18.79
C LEU A 50 -12.11 3.46 -19.51
N ILE A 51 -12.47 2.23 -19.87
CA ILE A 51 -13.73 1.91 -20.56
C ILE A 51 -14.84 1.43 -19.61
N GLY A 52 -14.61 1.45 -18.30
CA GLY A 52 -15.62 1.12 -17.28
C GLY A 52 -15.91 -0.37 -17.10
N LEU A 53 -15.03 -1.28 -17.56
CA LEU A 53 -15.17 -2.72 -17.35
C LEU A 53 -14.56 -3.22 -16.03
N GLU A 54 -13.85 -2.35 -15.32
CA GLU A 54 -13.18 -2.64 -14.06
C GLU A 54 -13.10 -1.37 -13.23
N THR A 55 -13.29 -1.47 -11.91
CA THR A 55 -13.03 -0.34 -11.01
C THR A 55 -11.73 -0.52 -10.25
N ASP A 56 -11.35 -1.76 -10.01
CA ASP A 56 -10.33 -2.14 -9.05
C ASP A 56 -9.28 -3.05 -9.72
N PRO A 57 -8.06 -2.60 -10.02
CA PRO A 57 -7.02 -3.44 -10.62
C PRO A 57 -6.49 -4.50 -9.64
N SER A 58 -6.40 -5.76 -10.07
CA SER A 58 -5.83 -6.86 -9.27
C SER A 58 -4.31 -7.02 -9.42
N ASP A 59 -3.63 -6.15 -10.19
CA ASP A 59 -2.17 -6.21 -10.43
C ASP A 59 -1.36 -6.47 -9.16
N ILE A 60 -1.55 -5.62 -8.15
CA ILE A 60 -0.77 -5.64 -6.92
C ILE A 60 -1.11 -6.88 -6.09
N LEU A 61 -2.40 -7.21 -5.93
CA LEU A 61 -2.82 -8.41 -5.21
C LEU A 61 -2.29 -9.69 -5.86
N ASN A 62 -2.32 -9.78 -7.19
CA ASN A 62 -1.78 -10.91 -7.94
C ASN A 62 -0.26 -11.01 -7.76
N GLU A 63 0.46 -9.89 -7.83
CA GLU A 63 1.90 -9.86 -7.58
C GLU A 63 2.23 -10.28 -6.14
N MET A 64 1.43 -9.85 -5.15
CA MET A 64 1.55 -10.25 -3.75
C MET A 64 1.25 -11.73 -3.52
N ILE A 65 0.22 -12.28 -4.19
CA ILE A 65 -0.09 -13.72 -4.17
C ILE A 65 1.11 -14.52 -4.68
N MET A 66 1.79 -14.05 -5.72
CA MET A 66 2.99 -14.71 -6.24
C MET A 66 4.20 -14.55 -5.31
N ALA A 67 4.32 -13.40 -4.67
CA ALA A 67 5.44 -13.03 -3.79
C ALA A 67 5.42 -13.71 -2.42
N VAL A 68 4.32 -13.62 -1.67
CA VAL A 68 4.20 -14.11 -0.28
C VAL A 68 4.36 -15.64 -0.26
N ARG A 69 5.02 -16.20 0.76
CA ARG A 69 5.27 -17.65 0.81
C ARG A 69 3.99 -18.49 0.86
N LYS A 70 4.10 -19.78 0.55
CA LYS A 70 2.99 -20.74 0.75
C LYS A 70 2.54 -20.72 2.22
N GLY A 71 1.23 -20.75 2.46
CA GLY A 71 0.60 -20.64 3.77
C GLY A 71 0.68 -19.26 4.42
N GLY A 72 1.19 -18.25 3.72
CA GLY A 72 1.33 -16.88 4.22
C GLY A 72 0.02 -16.09 4.21
N MET A 73 0.12 -14.81 4.61
CA MET A 73 -1.02 -13.91 4.75
C MET A 73 -0.87 -12.63 3.92
N ILE A 74 -1.96 -12.16 3.33
CA ILE A 74 -2.06 -10.82 2.75
C ILE A 74 -3.06 -10.00 3.58
N SER A 75 -2.63 -8.85 4.09
CA SER A 75 -3.50 -7.86 4.73
C SER A 75 -3.78 -6.73 3.75
N VAL A 76 -5.05 -6.47 3.45
CA VAL A 76 -5.49 -5.45 2.50
C VAL A 76 -6.03 -4.25 3.26
N ILE A 77 -5.26 -3.16 3.24
CA ILE A 77 -5.65 -1.86 3.81
C ILE A 77 -5.82 -0.77 2.74
N GLY A 78 -5.37 -1.03 1.51
CA GLY A 78 -5.68 -0.19 0.37
C GLY A 78 -7.17 -0.19 0.05
N ILE A 79 -7.64 0.93 -0.49
CA ILE A 79 -9.06 1.12 -0.81
C ILE A 79 -9.39 0.37 -2.09
N TYR A 80 -10.36 -0.54 -2.02
CA TYR A 80 -11.03 -1.17 -3.16
C TYR A 80 -12.53 -0.89 -3.01
N VAL A 81 -13.20 -0.47 -4.09
CA VAL A 81 -14.56 0.08 -4.04
C VAL A 81 -15.58 -0.71 -4.87
N GLY A 82 -15.12 -1.67 -5.67
CA GLY A 82 -15.97 -2.42 -6.58
C GLY A 82 -15.38 -3.76 -6.96
N THR A 83 -15.25 -4.01 -8.27
CA THR A 83 -14.88 -5.32 -8.81
C THR A 83 -13.60 -5.26 -9.62
N THR A 84 -12.90 -6.38 -9.61
CA THR A 84 -11.67 -6.61 -10.35
C THR A 84 -11.82 -7.75 -11.33
N ASN A 85 -11.11 -7.68 -12.45
CA ASN A 85 -10.97 -8.80 -13.37
C ASN A 85 -9.62 -9.50 -13.14
N GLY A 86 -9.51 -10.77 -13.53
CA GLY A 86 -8.22 -11.47 -13.53
C GLY A 86 -7.60 -11.71 -12.16
N PHE A 87 -8.37 -11.68 -11.06
CA PHE A 87 -7.88 -12.08 -9.75
C PHE A 87 -7.41 -13.55 -9.79
N ASN A 88 -6.17 -13.80 -9.40
CA ASN A 88 -5.53 -15.11 -9.53
C ASN A 88 -5.95 -16.06 -8.40
N ILE A 89 -7.23 -16.43 -8.40
CA ILE A 89 -7.84 -17.32 -7.40
C ILE A 89 -7.16 -18.71 -7.39
N GLY A 90 -6.66 -19.18 -8.53
CA GLY A 90 -5.95 -20.45 -8.65
C GLY A 90 -4.65 -20.45 -7.83
N ALA A 91 -3.78 -19.46 -8.05
CA ALA A 91 -2.54 -19.34 -7.28
C ALA A 91 -2.81 -19.07 -5.79
N PHE A 92 -3.84 -18.28 -5.48
CA PHE A 92 -4.26 -18.06 -4.09
C PHE A 92 -4.63 -19.38 -3.38
N MET A 93 -5.43 -20.22 -4.04
CA MET A 93 -5.85 -21.53 -3.53
C MET A 93 -4.66 -22.49 -3.41
N GLU A 94 -3.87 -22.66 -4.48
CA GLU A 94 -2.71 -23.57 -4.52
C GLU A 94 -1.64 -23.24 -3.48
N LYS A 95 -1.51 -21.95 -3.12
CA LYS A 95 -0.59 -21.51 -2.08
C LYS A 95 -1.17 -21.61 -0.67
N GLY A 96 -2.43 -21.99 -0.50
CA GLY A 96 -3.09 -22.15 0.81
C GLY A 96 -3.07 -20.85 1.63
N MET A 97 -3.31 -19.71 0.98
CA MET A 97 -3.10 -18.40 1.58
C MET A 97 -4.28 -17.91 2.41
N ARG A 98 -4.00 -16.97 3.32
CA ARG A 98 -5.01 -16.20 4.06
C ARG A 98 -5.04 -14.76 3.55
N MET A 99 -6.23 -14.18 3.50
CA MET A 99 -6.40 -12.76 3.22
C MET A 99 -7.34 -12.13 4.25
N ALA A 100 -6.96 -10.96 4.76
CA ALA A 100 -7.78 -10.15 5.66
C ALA A 100 -7.88 -8.73 5.10
N ALA A 101 -9.04 -8.10 5.19
CA ALA A 101 -9.28 -6.79 4.62
C ALA A 101 -10.21 -5.96 5.51
N GLY A 102 -10.19 -4.64 5.31
CA GLY A 102 -11.20 -3.75 5.86
C GLY A 102 -10.68 -2.36 6.20
N GLN A 103 -11.62 -1.46 6.46
CA GLN A 103 -11.31 -0.17 7.05
C GLN A 103 -10.72 -0.38 8.45
N THR A 104 -9.62 0.30 8.75
CA THR A 104 -8.92 0.11 10.03
C THR A 104 -9.84 0.56 11.17
N PRO A 105 -10.18 -0.31 12.14
CA PRO A 105 -10.98 0.08 13.30
C PRO A 105 -10.11 0.90 14.27
N CYS A 106 -9.87 2.18 13.96
CA CYS A 106 -8.93 3.03 14.70
C CYS A 106 -9.21 3.04 16.21
N GLN A 107 -10.48 3.09 16.61
CA GLN A 107 -10.90 3.08 18.02
C GLN A 107 -10.48 1.82 18.79
N ARG A 108 -10.32 0.68 18.11
CA ARG A 108 -9.82 -0.56 18.72
C ARG A 108 -8.33 -0.44 19.09
N TYR A 109 -7.54 0.28 18.29
CA TYR A 109 -6.09 0.37 18.47
C TYR A 109 -5.65 1.61 19.24
N TRP A 110 -6.52 2.63 19.32
CA TRP A 110 -6.24 3.88 20.02
C TRP A 110 -5.74 3.72 21.46
N PRO A 111 -6.36 2.85 22.31
CA PRO A 111 -5.90 2.66 23.69
C PRO A 111 -4.48 2.07 23.81
N THR A 112 -3.98 1.42 22.75
CA THR A 112 -2.63 0.84 22.72
C THR A 112 -1.62 1.81 22.10
N LEU A 113 -1.96 2.45 20.99
CA LEU A 113 -1.01 3.26 20.21
C LEU A 113 -0.77 4.65 20.82
N LEU A 114 -1.82 5.31 21.34
CA LEU A 114 -1.67 6.65 21.91
C LEU A 114 -0.69 6.68 23.10
N PRO A 115 -0.77 5.77 24.09
CA PRO A 115 0.18 5.77 25.21
C PRO A 115 1.63 5.56 24.77
N LEU A 116 1.88 4.79 23.71
CA LEU A 116 3.24 4.60 23.17
C LEU A 116 3.79 5.92 22.60
N ILE A 117 2.93 6.71 21.95
CA ILE A 117 3.30 8.03 21.43
C ILE A 117 3.55 9.01 22.58
N GLU A 118 2.66 9.06 23.57
CA GLU A 118 2.79 9.95 24.73
C GLU A 118 4.03 9.67 25.57
N LYS A 119 4.44 8.39 25.66
CA LYS A 119 5.68 7.97 26.34
C LYS A 119 6.94 8.16 25.50
N GLY A 120 6.80 8.52 24.22
CA GLY A 120 7.93 8.62 23.29
C GLY A 120 8.51 7.26 22.85
N GLU A 121 7.81 6.15 23.10
CA GLU A 121 8.19 4.81 22.65
C GLU A 121 7.88 4.60 21.14
N LEU A 122 6.97 5.41 20.59
CA LEU A 122 6.62 5.45 19.18
C LEU A 122 6.56 6.89 18.69
N ASP A 123 7.41 7.26 17.73
CA ASP A 123 7.35 8.56 17.07
C ASP A 123 6.86 8.40 15.61
N PRO A 124 5.59 8.70 15.30
CA PRO A 124 5.09 8.66 13.93
C PRO A 124 5.40 9.93 13.13
N SER A 125 5.97 10.98 13.75
CA SER A 125 6.14 12.29 13.11
C SER A 125 7.09 12.26 11.90
N PHE A 126 7.94 11.23 11.78
CA PHE A 126 8.87 11.08 10.67
C PHE A 126 8.20 11.03 9.28
N VAL A 127 6.92 10.66 9.20
CA VAL A 127 6.15 10.64 7.94
C VAL A 127 5.66 12.03 7.53
N ILE A 128 5.58 12.98 8.47
CA ILE A 128 5.12 14.35 8.21
C ILE A 128 6.19 15.07 7.38
N THR A 129 5.84 15.43 6.15
CA THR A 129 6.72 16.15 5.23
C THR A 129 6.42 17.65 5.21
N HIS A 130 5.15 18.03 5.40
CA HIS A 130 4.71 19.42 5.32
C HIS A 130 3.78 19.76 6.47
N THR A 131 3.94 20.97 7.02
CA THR A 131 3.02 21.56 7.99
C THR A 131 2.73 22.99 7.56
N VAL A 132 1.48 23.30 7.22
CA VAL A 132 1.09 24.60 6.63
C VAL A 132 -0.23 25.09 7.25
N PRO A 133 -0.53 26.40 7.19
CA PRO A 133 -1.85 26.92 7.58
C PRO A 133 -2.97 26.37 6.67
N LEU A 134 -4.20 26.37 7.17
CA LEU A 134 -5.38 25.79 6.50
C LEU A 134 -5.66 26.41 5.12
N ASP A 135 -5.36 27.69 4.92
CA ASP A 135 -5.54 28.41 3.65
C ASP A 135 -4.65 27.88 2.52
N LYS A 136 -3.59 27.14 2.84
CA LYS A 136 -2.71 26.45 1.88
C LYS A 136 -3.17 25.06 1.48
N ALA A 137 -4.32 24.58 1.99
CA ALA A 137 -4.82 23.26 1.65
C ALA A 137 -4.91 23.01 0.13
N PRO A 138 -5.46 23.92 -0.72
CA PRO A 138 -5.56 23.68 -2.17
C PRO A 138 -4.20 23.41 -2.83
N ASP A 139 -3.18 24.21 -2.49
CA ASP A 139 -1.81 24.05 -3.01
C ASP A 139 -1.21 22.71 -2.59
N MET A 140 -1.44 22.30 -1.34
CA MET A 140 -0.94 21.03 -0.80
C MET A 140 -1.63 19.81 -1.43
N TYR A 141 -2.93 19.87 -1.69
CA TYR A 141 -3.65 18.83 -2.44
C TYR A 141 -3.07 18.67 -3.85
N LYS A 142 -2.81 19.78 -4.56
CA LYS A 142 -2.18 19.76 -5.88
C LYS A 142 -0.76 19.16 -5.82
N MET A 143 0.05 19.58 -4.86
CA MET A 143 1.41 19.06 -4.68
C MET A 143 1.43 17.55 -4.42
N PHE A 144 0.52 17.06 -3.56
CA PHE A 144 0.40 15.63 -3.27
C PHE A 144 -0.03 14.83 -4.51
N ASN A 145 -1.05 15.32 -5.23
CA ASN A 145 -1.55 14.68 -6.45
C ASN A 145 -0.47 14.59 -7.54
N ASP A 146 0.26 15.70 -7.75
CA ASP A 146 1.29 15.81 -8.80
C ASP A 146 2.62 15.15 -8.39
N LYS A 147 2.69 14.56 -7.19
CA LYS A 147 3.87 13.87 -6.62
C LYS A 147 5.11 14.76 -6.59
N MET A 148 4.92 16.04 -6.27
CA MET A 148 5.99 17.04 -6.20
C MET A 148 6.57 17.13 -4.79
N ASP A 149 7.82 17.61 -4.72
CA ASP A 149 8.53 17.94 -3.47
C ASP A 149 8.56 16.82 -2.42
N ASN A 150 8.55 15.56 -2.87
CA ASN A 150 8.47 14.39 -2.00
C ASN A 150 7.33 14.50 -0.95
N CYS A 151 6.20 15.11 -1.33
CA CYS A 151 5.07 15.29 -0.43
C CYS A 151 4.43 13.94 -0.07
N VAL A 152 4.49 13.56 1.21
CA VAL A 152 3.96 12.28 1.73
C VAL A 152 2.80 12.51 2.71
N LYS A 153 3.00 13.37 3.71
CA LYS A 153 1.96 13.68 4.71
C LYS A 153 1.99 15.16 5.03
N VAL A 154 0.84 15.80 4.81
CA VAL A 154 0.59 17.21 5.13
C VAL A 154 -0.22 17.27 6.42
N VAL A 155 0.19 18.13 7.34
CA VAL A 155 -0.59 18.53 8.51
C VAL A 155 -1.04 19.98 8.32
N LEU A 156 -2.35 20.20 8.33
CA LEU A 156 -2.93 21.54 8.25
C LEU A 156 -3.10 22.10 9.67
N LYS A 157 -2.65 23.33 9.89
CA LYS A 157 -2.85 24.08 11.13
C LYS A 157 -3.95 25.12 10.91
N PRO A 158 -5.11 25.01 11.59
CA PRO A 158 -6.17 26.00 11.53
C PRO A 158 -5.71 27.39 11.95
#